data_AF-A0A2D6YDU4-F1
#
_entry.id   AF-A0A2D6YDU4-F1
#
_cell.length_a   1.000
_cell.length_b   1.000
_cell.length_c   1.000
_cell.angle_alpha   90.00
_cell.angle_beta   90.00
_cell.angle_gamma   90.00
#
_symmetry.space_group_name_H-M   'P 1'
#
loop_
_entity.id
_entity.type
_entity.pdbx_description
1 polymer ?
#
loop_
_entity_poly.entity_id
_entity_poly.type
_entity_poly.pdbx_seq_one_letter_code
_entity_poly.pdbx_strand_id
1 'polypeptide(L)'
;MIKLMKSLLILSISLLLMLNHAHAQATDAQDKKVQWLFLVHGDNAKIQKVDGKLQLVVSKTDIVRAFGDRPVRLVHKMTMTDLNTMWSEGADSFKKDPPNTGITFNDESGVIVLTDMTMDGDQAIFTFTMDDNTKDPFTVGEKGRYSMVIDDAAEMAAAVGARGNTN
;
A
#
# COMPACT_ATOMS: atom_id res chain seq x y z
N MET A 1 21.62 -35.41 46.61
CA MET A 1 20.40 -35.47 45.75
C MET A 1 19.59 -34.16 45.75
N ILE A 2 19.26 -33.55 46.90
CA ILE A 2 18.43 -32.34 46.98
C ILE A 2 18.99 -31.12 46.21
N LYS A 3 20.32 -30.89 46.22
CA LYS A 3 20.94 -29.80 45.43
C LYS A 3 20.87 -30.01 43.91
N LEU A 4 20.98 -31.27 43.45
CA LEU A 4 20.92 -31.63 42.04
C LEU A 4 19.49 -31.46 41.48
N MET A 5 18.48 -31.85 42.25
CA MET A 5 17.06 -31.70 41.89
C MET A 5 16.60 -30.24 41.83
N LYS A 6 17.12 -29.37 42.71
CA LYS A 6 16.85 -27.92 42.67
C LYS A 6 17.48 -27.25 41.45
N SER A 7 18.70 -27.66 41.06
CA SER A 7 19.36 -27.16 39.84
C SER A 7 18.58 -27.54 38.57
N LEU A 8 18.06 -28.78 38.52
CA LEU A 8 17.26 -29.26 37.38
C LEU A 8 15.89 -28.56 37.28
N LEU A 9 15.29 -28.21 38.43
CA LEU A 9 14.03 -27.46 38.49
C LEU A 9 14.19 -26.00 38.05
N ILE A 10 15.30 -25.34 38.40
CA ILE A 10 15.58 -23.96 37.97
C ILE A 10 15.88 -23.91 36.46
N LEU A 11 16.60 -24.90 35.92
CA LEU A 11 16.91 -24.97 34.49
C LEU A 11 15.65 -25.16 33.64
N SER A 12 14.67 -25.92 34.12
CA SER A 12 13.40 -26.18 33.43
C SER A 12 12.44 -24.98 33.46
N ILE A 13 12.39 -24.22 34.56
CA ILE A 13 11.61 -22.96 34.63
C ILE A 13 12.19 -21.91 33.68
N SER A 14 13.52 -21.78 33.62
CA SER A 14 14.19 -20.87 32.69
C SER A 14 13.94 -21.25 31.22
N LEU A 15 13.91 -22.54 30.90
CA LEU A 15 13.62 -23.02 29.55
C LEU A 15 12.15 -22.76 29.14
N LEU A 16 11.20 -22.89 30.08
CA LEU A 16 9.79 -22.51 29.84
C LEU A 16 9.60 -20.99 29.63
N LEU A 17 10.36 -20.16 30.34
CA LEU A 17 10.32 -18.69 30.16
C LEU A 17 10.88 -18.27 28.79
N MET A 18 11.95 -18.92 28.31
CA MET A 18 12.53 -18.66 26.99
C MET A 18 11.62 -19.10 25.83
N LEU A 19 10.88 -20.20 25.98
CA LEU A 19 9.91 -20.67 24.96
C LEU A 19 8.71 -19.71 24.80
N ASN A 20 8.25 -19.08 25.89
CA ASN A 20 7.17 -18.09 25.84
C ASN A 20 7.60 -16.76 25.19
N HIS A 21 8.87 -16.36 25.32
CA HIS A 21 9.39 -15.14 24.64
C HIS A 21 9.56 -15.34 23.13
N ALA A 22 9.91 -16.55 22.67
CA ALA A 22 10.08 -16.83 21.25
C ALA A 22 8.74 -16.89 20.47
N HIS A 23 7.63 -17.22 21.14
CA HIS A 23 6.30 -17.30 20.50
C HIS A 23 5.56 -15.96 20.41
N ALA A 24 5.94 -14.97 21.22
CA ALA A 24 5.29 -13.65 21.25
C ALA A 24 5.66 -12.74 20.07
N GLN A 25 6.67 -13.07 19.26
CA GLN A 25 7.08 -12.25 18.12
C GLN A 25 6.41 -12.60 16.78
N ALA A 26 5.69 -13.72 16.67
CA ALA A 26 5.17 -14.21 15.39
C ALA A 26 3.65 -14.06 15.22
N THR A 27 2.88 -13.86 16.29
CA THR A 27 1.39 -13.84 16.25
C THR A 27 0.78 -12.45 16.30
N ASP A 28 1.59 -11.40 16.42
CA ASP A 28 1.14 -10.05 16.79
C ASP A 28 0.85 -9.14 15.58
N ALA A 29 0.91 -9.67 14.35
CA ALA A 29 0.68 -8.89 13.13
C ALA A 29 -0.80 -8.82 12.73
N GLN A 30 -1.63 -9.81 13.07
CA GLN A 30 -3.02 -9.87 12.58
C GLN A 30 -3.97 -8.83 13.21
N ASP A 31 -3.71 -8.38 14.43
CA ASP A 31 -4.56 -7.40 15.14
C ASP A 31 -4.06 -5.95 15.05
N LYS A 32 -2.95 -5.70 14.32
CA LYS A 32 -2.40 -4.36 14.20
C LYS A 32 -3.03 -3.61 13.03
N LYS A 33 -3.55 -2.43 13.37
CA LYS A 33 -3.87 -1.37 12.42
C LYS A 33 -2.57 -0.75 11.89
N VAL A 34 -2.51 -0.55 10.58
CA VAL A 34 -1.34 -0.12 9.83
C VAL A 34 -1.77 0.98 8.87
N GLN A 35 -1.08 2.12 8.91
CA GLN A 35 -1.15 3.11 7.84
C GLN A 35 -0.26 2.66 6.69
N TRP A 36 -0.76 2.78 5.46
CA TRP A 36 -0.09 2.26 4.27
C TRP A 36 0.37 3.37 3.34
N LEU A 37 1.55 3.20 2.77
CA LEU A 37 2.02 3.93 1.59
C LEU A 37 2.07 2.98 0.41
N PHE A 38 1.52 3.38 -0.74
CA PHE A 38 1.51 2.55 -1.94
C PHE A 38 2.45 3.11 -3.00
N LEU A 39 3.43 2.32 -3.42
CA LEU A 39 4.22 2.59 -4.62
C LEU A 39 3.55 1.90 -5.80
N VAL A 40 3.16 2.68 -6.81
CA VAL A 40 2.63 2.20 -8.08
C VAL A 40 3.55 2.66 -9.20
N HIS A 41 4.03 1.78 -10.06
CA HIS A 41 4.87 2.22 -11.19
C HIS A 41 4.78 1.30 -12.40
N GLY A 42 5.05 1.88 -13.57
CA GLY A 42 5.04 1.19 -14.85
C GLY A 42 5.66 2.04 -15.95
N ASP A 43 5.86 1.42 -17.12
CA ASP A 43 6.60 2.05 -18.22
C ASP A 43 5.71 2.56 -19.37
N ASN A 44 4.42 2.23 -19.34
CA ASN A 44 3.48 2.51 -20.43
C ASN A 44 2.19 3.15 -19.92
N ALA A 45 2.31 4.34 -19.34
CA ALA A 45 1.17 5.16 -18.99
C ALA A 45 0.82 6.17 -20.08
N LYS A 46 -0.43 6.65 -20.04
CA LYS A 46 -0.92 7.73 -20.89
C LYS A 46 -1.74 8.70 -20.05
N ILE A 47 -1.49 9.99 -20.22
CA ILE A 47 -2.35 11.03 -19.66
C ILE A 47 -3.41 11.39 -20.68
N GLN A 48 -4.67 11.46 -20.25
CA GLN A 48 -5.78 11.85 -21.10
C GLN A 48 -6.77 12.72 -20.35
N LYS A 49 -7.68 13.35 -21.11
CA LYS A 49 -8.79 14.12 -20.55
C LYS A 49 -10.10 13.57 -21.08
N VAL A 50 -10.98 13.11 -20.19
CA VAL A 50 -12.29 12.55 -20.50
C VAL A 50 -13.33 13.29 -19.67
N ASP A 51 -14.36 13.81 -20.32
CA ASP A 51 -15.43 14.59 -19.68
C ASP A 51 -14.93 15.73 -18.78
N GLY A 52 -13.84 16.39 -19.21
CA GLY A 52 -13.23 17.49 -18.48
C GLY A 52 -12.28 17.08 -17.35
N LYS A 53 -12.16 15.79 -17.02
CA LYS A 53 -11.31 15.26 -15.93
C LYS A 53 -10.01 14.68 -16.47
N LEU A 54 -8.91 14.89 -15.74
CA LEU A 54 -7.63 14.27 -16.07
C LEU A 54 -7.60 12.82 -15.61
N GLN A 55 -7.00 11.96 -16.44
CA GLN A 55 -6.87 10.54 -16.19
C GLN A 55 -5.46 10.07 -16.51
N LEU A 56 -4.90 9.24 -15.64
CA LEU A 56 -3.70 8.45 -15.88
C LEU A 56 -4.14 7.02 -16.18
N VAL A 57 -3.94 6.60 -17.43
CA VAL A 57 -4.25 5.25 -17.90
C VAL A 57 -2.99 4.41 -17.84
N VAL A 58 -3.04 3.28 -17.15
CA VAL A 58 -1.90 2.41 -16.88
C VAL A 58 -2.28 0.94 -17.10
N SER A 59 -1.30 0.03 -17.11
CA SER A 59 -1.61 -1.40 -17.21
C SER A 59 -2.16 -1.93 -15.89
N LYS A 60 -3.17 -2.80 -15.92
CA LYS A 60 -3.65 -3.50 -14.72
C LYS A 60 -2.59 -4.41 -14.08
N THR A 61 -1.55 -4.76 -14.83
CA THR A 61 -0.44 -5.61 -14.38
C THR A 61 0.78 -4.80 -13.93
N ASP A 62 0.68 -3.47 -13.91
CA ASP A 62 1.74 -2.62 -13.37
C ASP A 62 1.98 -2.91 -11.88
N ILE A 63 3.16 -2.54 -11.42
CA ILE A 63 3.65 -2.95 -10.11
C ILE A 63 2.98 -2.12 -9.03
N VAL A 64 2.34 -2.80 -8.07
CA VAL A 64 1.86 -2.19 -6.82
C VAL A 64 2.60 -2.80 -5.64
N ARG A 65 3.12 -1.95 -4.75
CA ARG A 65 3.73 -2.33 -3.46
C ARG A 65 3.13 -1.49 -2.35
N ALA A 66 2.72 -2.13 -1.26
CA ALA A 66 2.27 -1.44 -0.05
C ALA A 66 3.34 -1.53 1.04
N PHE A 67 3.58 -0.43 1.73
CA PHE A 67 4.54 -0.29 2.83
C PHE A 67 3.80 0.13 4.09
N GLY A 68 3.95 -0.64 5.16
CA GLY A 68 3.38 -0.29 6.46
C GLY A 68 4.25 0.74 7.17
N ASP A 69 3.63 1.77 7.75
CA ASP A 69 4.35 2.77 8.55
C ASP A 69 4.75 2.23 9.94
N ARG A 70 5.70 2.93 10.57
CA ARG A 70 6.24 2.59 11.89
C ARG A 70 5.14 2.60 12.97
N PRO A 71 5.22 1.68 13.95
CA PRO A 71 6.29 0.68 14.15
C PRO A 71 6.16 -0.57 13.27
N VAL A 72 5.08 -0.71 12.51
CA VAL A 72 4.74 -1.92 11.75
C VAL A 72 5.37 -1.89 10.36
N ARG A 73 6.63 -2.33 10.28
CA ARG A 73 7.41 -2.35 9.02
C ARG A 73 7.06 -3.56 8.16
N LEU A 74 6.04 -3.42 7.32
CA LEU A 74 5.60 -4.46 6.38
C LEU A 74 5.80 -4.03 4.93
N VAL A 75 5.98 -5.01 4.04
CA VAL A 75 5.95 -4.81 2.59
C VAL A 75 5.09 -5.89 1.96
N HIS A 76 4.11 -5.48 1.16
CA HIS A 76 3.23 -6.39 0.43
C HIS A 76 3.28 -6.12 -1.07
N LYS A 77 3.19 -7.20 -1.85
CA LYS A 77 2.87 -7.13 -3.28
C LYS A 77 1.37 -7.13 -3.42
N MET A 78 0.84 -6.20 -4.20
CA MET A 78 -0.60 -6.12 -4.48
C MET A 78 -0.83 -6.08 -5.98
N THR A 79 -2.04 -6.40 -6.39
CA THR A 79 -2.51 -6.17 -7.74
C THR A 79 -3.21 -4.82 -7.84
N MET A 80 -3.36 -4.30 -9.06
CA MET A 80 -4.16 -3.11 -9.32
C MET A 80 -5.63 -3.31 -8.95
N THR A 81 -6.13 -4.54 -9.07
CA THR A 81 -7.48 -4.94 -8.62
C THR A 81 -7.63 -4.86 -7.11
N ASP A 82 -6.60 -5.27 -6.35
CA ASP A 82 -6.62 -5.15 -4.88
C ASP A 82 -6.71 -3.68 -4.47
N LEU A 83 -5.87 -2.82 -5.08
CA LEU A 83 -5.88 -1.38 -4.84
C LEU A 83 -7.24 -0.74 -5.20
N ASN A 84 -7.84 -1.14 -6.33
CA ASN A 84 -9.17 -0.67 -6.74
C ASN A 84 -10.28 -1.11 -5.77
N THR A 85 -10.17 -2.31 -5.20
CA THR A 85 -11.14 -2.83 -4.22
C THR A 85 -11.14 -1.97 -2.95
N MET A 86 -9.95 -1.55 -2.49
CA MET A 86 -9.79 -0.66 -1.34
C MET A 86 -10.39 0.72 -1.58
N TRP A 87 -10.50 1.15 -2.84
CA TRP A 87 -10.96 2.51 -3.19
C TRP A 87 -12.34 2.84 -2.63
N SER A 88 -13.25 1.87 -2.59
CA SER A 88 -14.64 2.08 -2.13
C SER A 88 -14.96 1.42 -0.79
N GLU A 89 -14.08 0.58 -0.25
CA GLU A 89 -14.33 -0.20 0.96
C GLU A 89 -13.96 0.56 2.24
N GLY A 90 -14.88 0.57 3.22
CA GLY A 90 -14.59 1.07 4.56
C GLY A 90 -15.16 2.45 4.90
N ALA A 91 -15.00 2.84 6.17
CA ALA A 91 -15.42 4.15 6.67
C ALA A 91 -14.53 5.26 6.10
N ASP A 92 -13.24 4.97 5.97
CA ASP A 92 -12.17 5.89 5.59
C ASP A 92 -11.59 5.52 4.22
N SER A 93 -12.47 5.19 3.26
CA SER A 93 -12.05 4.78 1.90
C SER A 93 -11.54 5.96 1.09
N PHE A 94 -10.66 5.71 0.10
CA PHE A 94 -10.17 6.74 -0.82
C PHE A 94 -11.29 7.48 -1.57
N LYS A 95 -12.44 6.84 -1.79
CA LYS A 95 -13.60 7.52 -2.38
C LYS A 95 -14.19 8.60 -1.47
N LYS A 96 -14.08 8.45 -0.16
CA LYS A 96 -14.59 9.43 0.84
C LYS A 96 -13.52 10.44 1.23
N ASP A 97 -12.28 10.00 1.34
CA ASP A 97 -11.12 10.83 1.63
C ASP A 97 -10.02 10.59 0.57
N PRO A 98 -10.08 11.32 -0.56
CA PRO A 98 -9.15 11.16 -1.68
C PRO A 98 -7.68 11.28 -1.26
N PRO A 99 -6.82 10.30 -1.62
CA PRO A 99 -5.44 10.29 -1.16
C PRO A 99 -4.61 11.35 -1.87
N ASN A 100 -3.68 11.93 -1.13
CA ASN A 100 -2.60 12.71 -1.70
C ASN A 100 -1.59 11.78 -2.39
N THR A 101 -1.10 12.16 -3.56
CA THR A 101 -0.20 11.31 -4.35
C THR A 101 0.95 12.13 -4.92
N GLY A 102 2.17 11.76 -4.53
CA GLY A 102 3.37 12.21 -5.22
C GLY A 102 3.52 11.40 -6.51
N ILE A 103 3.68 12.06 -7.65
CA ILE A 103 3.80 11.42 -8.94
C ILE A 103 5.04 11.94 -9.68
N THR A 104 5.75 11.03 -10.33
CA THR A 104 6.70 11.33 -11.39
C THR A 104 6.15 10.72 -12.67
N PHE A 105 6.10 11.50 -13.74
CA PHE A 105 5.73 11.08 -15.09
C PHE A 105 6.81 11.57 -16.04
N ASN A 106 7.50 10.65 -16.70
CA ASN A 106 8.75 10.93 -17.40
C ASN A 106 9.75 11.67 -16.49
N ASP A 107 10.18 12.87 -16.89
CA ASP A 107 11.14 13.71 -16.14
C ASP A 107 10.44 14.75 -15.25
N GLU A 108 9.11 14.75 -15.25
CA GLU A 108 8.29 15.72 -14.53
C GLU A 108 7.77 15.13 -13.23
N SER A 109 7.62 15.96 -12.21
CA SER A 109 7.11 15.53 -10.90
C SER A 109 6.11 16.52 -10.34
N GLY A 110 5.17 16.01 -9.56
CA GLY A 110 4.11 16.82 -8.96
C GLY A 110 3.38 16.08 -7.86
N VAL A 111 2.41 16.79 -7.30
CA VAL A 111 1.45 16.28 -6.33
C VAL A 111 0.06 16.33 -6.97
N ILE A 112 -0.65 15.22 -6.95
CA ILE A 112 -2.01 15.07 -7.44
C ILE A 112 -2.91 14.50 -6.36
N VAL A 113 -4.19 14.78 -6.44
CA VAL A 113 -5.22 14.13 -5.63
C VAL A 113 -5.94 13.13 -6.51
N LEU A 114 -5.92 11.86 -6.11
CA LEU A 114 -6.61 10.80 -6.86
C LEU A 114 -8.09 10.77 -6.44
N THR A 115 -8.96 11.16 -7.35
CA THR A 115 -10.40 11.30 -7.08
C THR A 115 -11.21 10.04 -7.39
N ASP A 116 -10.69 9.18 -8.26
CA ASP A 116 -11.35 7.92 -8.62
C ASP A 116 -10.35 6.90 -9.17
N MET A 117 -10.70 5.63 -9.07
CA MET A 117 -9.99 4.53 -9.70
C MET A 117 -11.00 3.59 -10.33
N THR A 118 -10.78 3.25 -11.60
CA THR A 118 -11.64 2.30 -12.33
C THR A 118 -10.81 1.31 -13.13
N MET A 119 -11.36 0.12 -13.34
CA MET A 119 -10.77 -0.92 -14.18
C MET A 119 -11.53 -1.01 -15.51
N ASP A 120 -10.80 -1.00 -16.63
CA ASP A 120 -11.36 -1.19 -17.98
C ASP A 120 -10.51 -2.20 -18.75
N GLY A 121 -11.00 -3.44 -18.87
CA GLY A 121 -10.29 -4.53 -19.53
C GLY A 121 -8.91 -4.81 -18.92
N ASP A 122 -7.86 -4.47 -19.67
CA ASP A 122 -6.45 -4.62 -19.26
C ASP A 122 -5.85 -3.35 -18.66
N GLN A 123 -6.66 -2.31 -18.46
CA GLN A 123 -6.23 -1.01 -17.98
C GLN A 123 -6.78 -0.74 -16.58
N ALA A 124 -5.99 0.01 -15.81
CA ALA A 124 -6.46 0.75 -14.66
C ALA A 124 -6.38 2.24 -14.97
N ILE A 125 -7.40 2.97 -14.53
CA ILE A 125 -7.58 4.38 -14.84
C ILE A 125 -7.71 5.12 -13.53
N PHE A 126 -6.72 5.95 -13.22
CA PHE A 126 -6.75 6.87 -12.09
C PHE A 126 -7.27 8.22 -12.56
N THR A 127 -8.37 8.70 -12.00
CA THR A 127 -8.87 10.06 -12.26
C THR A 127 -8.31 11.00 -11.20
N PHE A 128 -7.71 12.12 -11.61
CA PHE A 128 -7.01 12.99 -10.66
C PHE A 128 -7.24 14.48 -10.93
N THR A 129 -6.95 15.28 -9.90
CA THR A 129 -6.81 16.73 -9.98
C THR A 129 -5.40 17.13 -9.56
N MET A 130 -4.90 18.22 -10.12
CA MET A 130 -3.62 18.79 -9.69
C MET A 130 -3.80 19.43 -8.32
N ASP A 131 -2.84 19.22 -7.42
CA ASP A 131 -2.76 20.00 -6.18
C ASP A 131 -2.24 21.41 -6.48
N ASP A 132 -2.68 22.42 -5.71
CA ASP A 132 -2.29 23.82 -5.92
C ASP A 132 -0.77 24.05 -5.75
N ASN A 133 -0.07 23.16 -5.04
CA ASN A 133 1.38 23.21 -4.91
C ASN A 133 2.11 22.65 -6.14
N THR A 134 1.37 22.15 -7.12
CA THR A 134 1.91 21.60 -8.37
C THR A 134 1.65 22.56 -9.52
N LYS A 135 2.72 23.15 -10.07
CA LYS A 135 2.63 23.93 -11.30
C LYS A 135 2.63 22.95 -12.48
N ASP A 136 1.50 22.87 -13.20
CA ASP A 136 1.20 22.03 -14.37
C ASP A 136 2.43 21.44 -15.10
N PRO A 137 2.84 20.20 -14.78
CA PRO A 137 3.85 19.50 -15.55
C PRO A 137 3.21 18.81 -16.77
N PHE A 138 2.11 18.10 -16.53
CA PHE A 138 1.75 16.99 -17.40
C PHE A 138 0.97 17.40 -18.65
N THR A 139 1.39 16.88 -19.81
CA THR A 139 0.73 17.14 -21.08
C THR A 139 -0.32 16.08 -21.42
N VAL A 140 -1.55 16.50 -21.74
CA VAL A 140 -2.61 15.59 -22.22
C VAL A 140 -2.20 14.94 -23.54
N GLY A 141 -2.33 13.62 -23.62
CA GLY A 141 -1.93 12.80 -24.78
C GLY A 141 -0.51 12.26 -24.68
N GLU A 142 0.29 12.76 -23.72
CA GLU A 142 1.63 12.26 -23.47
C GLU A 142 1.59 10.81 -22.95
N LYS A 143 2.62 10.07 -23.32
CA LYS A 143 2.83 8.68 -22.91
C LYS A 143 4.21 8.54 -22.29
N GLY A 144 4.35 7.62 -21.36
CA GLY A 144 5.67 7.33 -20.81
C GLY A 144 5.65 6.56 -19.51
N ARG A 145 6.79 6.63 -18.83
CA ARG A 145 7.02 5.94 -17.57
C ARG A 145 6.44 6.77 -16.44
N TYR A 146 5.92 6.11 -15.41
CA TYR A 146 5.40 6.79 -14.24
C TYR A 146 5.76 6.03 -12.97
N SER A 147 5.81 6.78 -11.88
CA SER A 147 5.80 6.25 -10.52
C SER A 147 4.96 7.14 -9.63
N MET A 148 4.08 6.55 -8.84
CA MET A 148 3.25 7.21 -7.84
C MET A 148 3.56 6.67 -6.46
N VAL A 149 3.61 7.55 -5.48
CA VAL A 149 3.53 7.22 -4.07
C VAL A 149 2.20 7.76 -3.56
N ILE A 150 1.26 6.86 -3.29
CA ILE A 150 -0.09 7.16 -2.82
C ILE A 150 -0.09 7.04 -1.30
N ASP A 151 -0.49 8.11 -0.62
CA ASP A 151 -0.58 8.17 0.83
C ASP A 151 -1.99 7.78 1.30
N ASP A 152 -2.07 6.79 2.19
CA ASP A 152 -3.30 6.43 2.86
C ASP A 152 -3.28 6.91 4.31
N ALA A 153 -4.09 7.92 4.59
CA ALA A 153 -4.28 8.43 5.93
C ALA A 153 -5.01 7.43 6.84
N ALA A 154 -5.77 6.49 6.26
CA ALA A 154 -6.57 5.54 7.01
C ALA A 154 -5.74 4.35 7.53
N GLU A 155 -6.03 3.95 8.75
CA GLU A 155 -5.48 2.73 9.33
C GLU A 155 -6.23 1.50 8.84
N MET A 156 -5.55 0.61 8.13
CA MET A 156 -6.09 -0.66 7.65
C MET A 156 -5.45 -1.86 8.35
N ALA A 157 -6.11 -3.03 8.31
CA ALA A 157 -5.53 -4.23 8.90
C ALA A 157 -4.24 -4.64 8.16
N ALA A 158 -3.24 -5.11 8.91
CA ALA A 158 -1.96 -5.56 8.35
C ALA A 158 -2.10 -6.63 7.24
N ALA A 159 -3.17 -7.42 7.28
CA ALA A 159 -3.43 -8.51 6.33
C ALA A 159 -4.07 -8.08 5.01
N VAL A 160 -4.49 -6.82 4.85
CA VAL A 160 -5.20 -6.33 3.64
C VAL A 160 -4.33 -6.49 2.38
N GLY A 161 -3.01 -6.37 2.50
CA GLY A 161 -2.06 -6.60 1.40
C GLY A 161 -1.74 -8.07 1.08
N ALA A 162 -2.30 -9.05 1.83
CA ALA A 162 -1.98 -10.48 1.66
C ALA A 162 -2.99 -11.26 0.81
N ARG A 163 -4.12 -10.66 0.41
CA ARG A 163 -5.19 -11.36 -0.33
C ARG A 163 -4.79 -11.85 -1.74
N GLY A 164 -3.68 -11.37 -2.30
CA GLY A 164 -3.16 -11.82 -3.60
C GLY A 164 -2.24 -13.05 -3.56
N ASN A 165 -2.03 -13.69 -2.40
CA ASN A 165 -1.01 -14.72 -2.22
C ASN A 165 -1.56 -16.12 -1.87
N THR A 166 -2.78 -16.45 -2.31
CA THR A 166 -3.29 -17.82 -2.25
C THR A 166 -3.28 -18.47 -3.63
N ASN A 167 -2.28 -19.35 -3.79
CA ASN A 167 -2.03 -20.37 -4.82
C ASN A 167 -1.32 -19.92 -6.11
#